data_AF-A0A0S8B4Z4-F1
#
_entry.id   AF-A0A0S8B4Z4-F1
#
_cell.length_a   1.000
_cell.length_b   1.000
_cell.length_c   1.000
_cell.angle_alpha   90.00
_cell.angle_beta   90.00
_cell.angle_gamma   90.00
#
_symmetry.space_group_name_H-M   'P 1'
#
loop_
_entity.id
_entity.type
_entity.pdbx_description
1 polymer ?
#
loop_
_entity_poly.entity_id
_entity_poly.type
_entity_poly.pdbx_seq_one_letter_code
_entity_poly.pdbx_strand_id
1 'polypeptide(L)'
;VSFNMDAGDVEHLMRQPWMMTSSDGDLVPPGRGVPHPRVYGAFPRKIRVYALEQRVVTLADAVRSMTSLPASVFAIPERGLVRAGMIADVVVFDLATTADHATYADPHRLSEGMVHVLVSGTPAIADGRFTGARAGRVLQRQTWPTANP
;
A
#
# COMPACT_ATOMS: atom_id res chain seq x y z
N VAL A 1 0.64 -21.09 5.76
CA VAL A 1 1.40 -20.44 4.67
C VAL A 1 1.65 -21.47 3.58
N SER A 2 1.43 -21.11 2.32
CA SER A 2 1.73 -21.97 1.16
C SER A 2 2.92 -21.39 0.38
N PHE A 3 3.80 -22.25 -0.13
CA PHE A 3 5.01 -21.87 -0.90
C PHE A 3 4.95 -22.40 -2.34
N ASN A 4 3.76 -22.52 -2.90
CA ASN A 4 3.50 -23.18 -4.18
C ASN A 4 3.50 -22.24 -5.39
N MET A 5 3.82 -20.96 -5.21
CA MET A 5 3.86 -19.97 -6.29
C MET A 5 5.30 -19.80 -6.78
N ASP A 6 5.48 -19.73 -8.10
CA ASP A 6 6.77 -19.38 -8.70
C ASP A 6 7.02 -17.86 -8.63
N ALA A 7 8.27 -17.47 -8.40
CA ALA A 7 8.63 -16.05 -8.31
C ALA A 7 8.45 -15.34 -9.67
N GLY A 8 8.70 -16.03 -10.78
CA GLY A 8 8.53 -15.51 -12.12
C GLY A 8 7.07 -15.20 -12.45
N ASP A 9 6.12 -16.00 -11.97
CA ASP A 9 4.69 -15.72 -12.13
C ASP A 9 4.29 -14.45 -11.36
N VAL A 10 4.80 -14.28 -10.14
CA VAL A 10 4.56 -13.07 -9.34
C VAL A 10 5.10 -11.83 -10.04
N GLU A 11 6.32 -11.90 -10.57
CA GLU A 11 6.93 -10.80 -11.32
C GLU A 11 6.18 -10.50 -12.61
N HIS A 12 5.77 -11.54 -13.35
CA HIS A 12 5.03 -11.40 -14.59
C HIS A 12 3.69 -10.67 -14.36
N LEU A 13 2.95 -11.09 -13.32
CA LEU A 13 1.71 -10.44 -12.92
C LEU A 13 1.95 -9.00 -12.44
N MET A 14 3.03 -8.75 -11.71
CA MET A 14 3.36 -7.41 -11.19
C MET A 14 3.57 -6.36 -12.30
N ARG A 15 4.06 -6.78 -13.47
CA ARG A 15 4.29 -5.90 -14.63
C ARG A 15 3.01 -5.51 -15.37
N GLN A 16 1.90 -6.19 -15.11
CA GLN A 16 0.67 -5.96 -15.87
C GLN A 16 0.04 -4.61 -15.48
N PRO A 17 -0.43 -3.80 -16.44
CA PRO A 17 -0.89 -2.44 -16.17
C PRO A 17 -2.19 -2.37 -15.36
N TRP A 18 -2.92 -3.49 -15.27
CA TRP A 18 -4.14 -3.67 -14.48
C TRP A 18 -3.90 -4.30 -13.10
N MET A 19 -2.65 -4.66 -12.75
CA MET A 19 -2.36 -5.30 -11.46
C MET A 19 -2.30 -4.29 -10.33
N MET A 20 -3.18 -4.45 -9.32
CA MET A 20 -3.18 -3.66 -8.10
C MET A 20 -2.36 -4.33 -7.00
N THR A 21 -1.75 -3.53 -6.13
CA THR A 21 -1.07 -4.04 -4.94
C THR A 21 -2.08 -4.25 -3.82
N SER A 22 -2.06 -5.44 -3.22
CA SER A 22 -2.83 -5.77 -2.01
C SER A 22 -1.92 -6.51 -1.04
N SER A 23 -2.07 -6.26 0.26
CA SER A 23 -1.38 -7.06 1.27
C SER A 23 -2.03 -8.43 1.45
N ASP A 24 -3.34 -8.54 1.25
CA ASP A 24 -4.14 -9.72 1.62
C ASP A 24 -3.84 -10.16 3.09
N GLY A 25 -3.62 -9.18 3.96
CA GLY A 25 -3.20 -9.42 5.33
C GLY A 25 -4.35 -9.88 6.24
N ASP A 26 -4.08 -10.86 7.10
CA ASP A 26 -5.01 -11.29 8.15
C ASP A 26 -5.06 -10.29 9.32
N LEU A 27 -6.19 -10.23 10.03
CA LEU A 27 -6.40 -9.35 11.19
C LEU A 27 -5.97 -10.02 12.51
N VAL A 28 -4.71 -10.43 12.59
CA VAL A 28 -4.15 -11.04 13.81
C VAL A 28 -3.58 -9.96 14.74
N PRO A 29 -3.98 -9.92 16.04
CA PRO A 29 -3.44 -8.93 16.98
C PRO A 29 -1.92 -9.01 17.10
N PRO A 30 -1.21 -7.87 17.27
CA PRO A 30 0.23 -7.86 17.49
C PRO A 30 0.66 -8.77 18.64
N GLY A 31 1.69 -9.59 18.41
CA GLY A 31 2.23 -10.52 19.41
C GLY A 31 1.39 -11.79 19.61
N ARG A 32 0.38 -12.04 18.78
CA ARG A 32 -0.41 -13.27 18.80
C ARG A 32 -0.31 -13.99 17.46
N GLY A 33 -0.26 -15.33 17.50
CA GLY A 33 -0.27 -16.14 16.28
C GLY A 33 0.98 -15.94 15.41
N VAL A 34 0.89 -16.44 14.17
CA VAL A 34 1.97 -16.34 13.18
C VAL A 34 1.33 -15.94 11.84
N PRO A 35 0.91 -14.67 11.67
CA PRO A 35 0.34 -14.22 10.41
C PRO A 35 1.36 -14.27 9.27
N HIS A 36 0.88 -14.25 8.03
CA HIS A 36 1.79 -14.13 6.89
C HIS A 36 2.50 -12.75 6.92
N PRO A 37 3.82 -12.65 6.65
CA PRO A 37 4.57 -11.37 6.69
C PRO A 37 4.04 -10.26 5.77
N ARG A 38 3.16 -10.60 4.82
CA ARG A 38 2.51 -9.65 3.90
C ARG A 38 1.65 -8.63 4.64
N VAL A 39 1.16 -8.96 5.84
CA VAL A 39 0.41 -8.05 6.72
C VAL A 39 1.20 -6.76 7.00
N TYR A 40 2.51 -6.89 7.18
CA TYR A 40 3.37 -5.78 7.62
C TYR A 40 4.25 -5.21 6.50
N GLY A 41 4.58 -6.02 5.49
CA GLY A 41 5.64 -5.71 4.53
C GLY A 41 5.23 -5.50 3.07
N ALA A 42 3.97 -5.76 2.68
CA ALA A 42 3.63 -5.87 1.25
C ALA A 42 3.98 -4.61 0.41
N PHE A 43 3.63 -3.42 0.89
CA PHE A 43 3.88 -2.18 0.14
C PHE A 43 5.35 -1.75 0.14
N PRO A 44 6.06 -1.73 1.29
CA PRO A 44 7.49 -1.42 1.31
C PRO A 44 8.32 -2.42 0.51
N ARG A 45 7.97 -3.72 0.56
CA ARG A 45 8.60 -4.76 -0.26
C ARG A 45 8.47 -4.48 -1.76
N LYS A 46 7.29 -4.06 -2.22
CA LYS A 46 7.07 -3.70 -3.63
C LYS A 46 7.97 -2.54 -4.06
N ILE A 47 8.11 -1.53 -3.20
CA ILE A 47 8.97 -0.38 -3.47
C ILE A 47 10.45 -0.80 -3.45
N ARG A 48 10.92 -1.37 -2.33
CA ARG A 48 12.33 -1.67 -2.11
C ARG A 48 12.83 -2.77 -3.03
N VAL A 49 12.24 -3.95 -2.93
CA VAL A 49 12.73 -5.15 -3.62
C VAL A 49 12.39 -5.07 -5.11
N TYR A 50 11.11 -4.87 -5.43
CA TYR A 50 10.66 -5.03 -6.81
C TYR A 50 10.88 -3.79 -7.68
N ALA A 51 10.81 -2.57 -7.13
CA ALA A 51 11.01 -1.36 -7.92
C ALA A 51 12.47 -0.86 -7.91
N LEU A 52 13.15 -0.86 -6.75
CA LEU A 52 14.49 -0.31 -6.62
C LEU A 52 15.60 -1.34 -6.88
N GLU A 53 15.55 -2.50 -6.20
CA GLU A 53 16.63 -3.50 -6.27
C GLU A 53 16.55 -4.35 -7.55
N GLN A 54 15.42 -4.99 -7.79
CA GLN A 54 15.24 -5.95 -8.90
C GLN A 54 14.74 -5.29 -10.19
N ARG A 55 14.18 -4.07 -10.11
CA ARG A 55 13.66 -3.31 -11.25
C ARG A 55 12.64 -4.09 -12.10
N VAL A 56 11.80 -4.87 -11.43
CA VAL A 56 10.67 -5.59 -12.03
C VAL A 56 9.62 -4.61 -12.54
N VAL A 57 9.40 -3.52 -11.79
CA VAL A 57 8.54 -2.40 -12.18
C VAL A 57 9.27 -1.09 -11.92
N THR A 58 8.81 0.01 -12.51
CA THR A 58 9.33 1.33 -12.14
C THR A 58 8.79 1.76 -10.77
N LEU A 59 9.46 2.69 -10.09
CA LEU A 59 8.92 3.28 -8.86
C LEU A 59 7.55 3.94 -9.10
N ALA A 60 7.37 4.61 -10.23
CA ALA A 60 6.11 5.24 -10.61
C ALA A 60 4.98 4.20 -10.80
N ASP A 61 5.26 3.06 -11.44
CA ASP A 61 4.29 1.98 -11.61
C ASP A 61 3.96 1.30 -10.28
N ALA A 62 4.96 1.11 -9.42
CA ALA A 62 4.74 0.62 -8.06
C ALA A 62 3.78 1.55 -7.30
N VAL A 63 4.05 2.85 -7.26
CA VAL A 63 3.19 3.87 -6.61
C VAL A 63 1.80 3.88 -7.24
N ARG A 64 1.69 3.92 -8.58
CA ARG A 64 0.41 3.91 -9.30
C ARG A 64 -0.45 2.71 -8.90
N SER A 65 0.15 1.51 -8.86
CA SER A 65 -0.56 0.26 -8.55
C SER A 65 -1.14 0.19 -7.12
N MET A 66 -0.71 1.07 -6.22
CA MET A 66 -1.18 1.15 -4.83
C MET A 66 -1.90 2.48 -4.52
N THR A 67 -2.12 3.34 -5.51
CA THR A 67 -2.75 4.67 -5.33
C THR A 67 -3.83 4.93 -6.39
N SER A 68 -3.46 5.47 -7.55
CA SER A 68 -4.42 5.94 -8.56
C SER A 68 -5.13 4.80 -9.28
N LEU A 69 -4.48 3.65 -9.48
CA LEU A 69 -5.13 2.48 -10.07
C LEU A 69 -6.28 1.96 -9.19
N PRO A 70 -6.09 1.64 -7.89
CA PRO A 70 -7.20 1.23 -7.04
C PRO A 70 -8.26 2.32 -6.87
N ALA A 71 -7.88 3.60 -6.75
CA ALA A 71 -8.86 4.69 -6.69
C ALA A 71 -9.76 4.74 -7.94
N SER A 72 -9.18 4.51 -9.13
CA SER A 72 -9.95 4.41 -10.38
C SER A 72 -10.85 3.19 -10.44
N VAL A 73 -10.34 2.01 -10.06
CA VAL A 73 -11.09 0.74 -10.12
C VAL A 73 -12.26 0.74 -9.14
N PHE A 74 -12.07 1.29 -7.94
CA PHE A 74 -13.11 1.36 -6.90
C PHE A 74 -13.99 2.61 -6.98
N ALA A 75 -13.81 3.46 -8.00
CA ALA A 75 -14.58 4.70 -8.21
C ALA A 75 -14.54 5.66 -7.01
N ILE A 76 -13.32 6.03 -6.59
CA ILE A 76 -13.04 6.99 -5.51
C ILE A 76 -12.30 8.20 -6.10
N PRO A 77 -12.99 9.07 -6.86
CA PRO A 77 -12.36 10.05 -7.75
C PRO A 77 -11.57 11.14 -7.01
N GLU A 78 -11.87 11.40 -5.74
CA GLU A 78 -11.21 12.41 -4.91
C GLU A 78 -9.92 11.93 -4.21
N ARG A 79 -9.46 10.68 -4.45
CA ARG A 79 -8.27 10.07 -3.81
C ARG A 79 -7.32 9.41 -4.82
N GLY A 80 -6.13 9.01 -4.35
CA GLY A 80 -5.16 8.22 -5.12
C GLY A 80 -4.22 9.02 -6.03
N LEU A 81 -4.33 10.35 -6.07
CA LEU A 81 -3.41 11.24 -6.79
C LEU A 81 -3.08 12.45 -5.92
N VAL A 82 -1.87 12.99 -6.08
CA VAL A 82 -1.45 14.25 -5.46
C VAL A 82 -1.77 15.39 -6.43
N ARG A 83 -2.91 16.06 -6.20
CA ARG A 83 -3.40 17.17 -7.02
C ARG A 83 -4.21 18.14 -6.15
N ALA A 84 -4.16 19.43 -6.48
CA ALA A 84 -4.99 20.44 -5.82
C ALA A 84 -6.49 20.05 -5.88
N GLY A 85 -7.19 20.23 -4.76
CA GLY A 85 -8.62 19.88 -4.63
C GLY A 85 -8.91 18.43 -4.24
N MET A 86 -7.90 17.54 -4.23
CA MET A 86 -8.07 16.16 -3.77
C MET A 86 -7.92 16.02 -2.26
N ILE A 87 -8.43 14.93 -1.70
CA ILE A 87 -8.26 14.63 -0.28
C ILE A 87 -6.78 14.36 0.01
N ALA A 88 -6.25 14.96 1.07
CA ALA A 88 -4.86 14.85 1.50
C ALA A 88 -4.56 13.51 2.19
N ASP A 89 -4.69 12.41 1.45
CA ASP A 89 -4.09 11.12 1.79
C ASP A 89 -2.69 11.07 1.20
N VAL A 90 -1.69 11.35 2.02
CA VAL A 90 -0.31 11.53 1.57
C VAL A 90 0.63 10.70 2.44
N VAL A 91 1.56 10.00 1.80
CA VAL A 91 2.64 9.30 2.47
C VAL A 91 3.96 9.95 2.07
N VAL A 92 4.75 10.35 3.06
CA VAL A 92 6.14 10.73 2.91
C VAL A 92 6.98 9.59 3.46
N PHE A 93 7.83 9.02 2.62
CA PHE A 93 8.70 7.91 2.98
C PHE A 93 10.10 8.12 2.42
N ASP A 94 11.09 7.56 3.10
CA ASP A 94 12.49 7.66 2.71
C ASP A 94 12.87 6.45 1.84
N LEU A 95 13.28 6.72 0.60
CA LEU A 95 13.70 5.71 -0.36
C LEU A 95 14.98 4.97 0.06
N ALA A 96 15.84 5.60 0.88
CA ALA A 96 17.07 4.97 1.35
C ALA A 96 16.80 3.91 2.43
N THR A 97 15.79 4.12 3.26
CA THR A 97 15.52 3.31 4.46
C THR A 97 14.24 2.48 4.39
N THR A 98 13.37 2.69 3.39
CA THR A 98 12.14 1.90 3.23
C THR A 98 12.43 0.42 3.06
N ALA A 99 11.88 -0.41 3.97
CA ALA A 99 12.12 -1.85 4.00
C ALA A 99 11.00 -2.59 4.76
N ASP A 100 10.70 -3.81 4.30
CA ASP A 100 9.92 -4.80 5.05
C ASP A 100 10.84 -5.64 5.95
N HIS A 101 10.52 -5.71 7.24
CA HIS A 101 11.27 -6.51 8.23
C HIS A 101 10.56 -7.81 8.61
N ALA A 102 9.29 -7.95 8.24
CA ALA A 102 8.48 -9.12 8.59
C ALA A 102 8.93 -10.36 7.81
N THR A 103 9.16 -11.44 8.54
CA THR A 103 9.51 -12.75 7.96
C THR A 103 8.48 -13.79 8.36
N TYR A 104 8.56 -15.00 7.81
CA TYR A 104 7.69 -16.10 8.24
C TYR A 104 7.96 -16.54 9.69
N ALA A 105 9.19 -16.37 10.18
CA ALA A 105 9.57 -16.73 11.55
C ALA A 105 9.26 -15.62 12.55
N ASP A 106 9.35 -14.36 12.12
CA ASP A 106 9.04 -13.18 12.93
C ASP A 106 8.14 -12.22 12.12
N PRO A 107 6.83 -12.51 12.04
CA PRO A 107 5.93 -11.80 11.14
C PRO A 107 5.46 -10.45 11.68
N HIS A 108 5.56 -10.19 12.98
CA HIS A 108 5.02 -8.97 13.62
C HIS A 108 5.96 -7.76 13.56
N ARG A 109 6.99 -7.80 12.71
CA ARG A 109 7.95 -6.71 12.55
C ARG A 109 7.35 -5.60 11.68
N LEU A 110 7.31 -4.39 12.23
CA LEU A 110 6.89 -3.20 11.48
C LEU A 110 7.90 -2.88 10.36
N SER A 111 7.40 -2.33 9.27
CA SER A 111 8.23 -1.78 8.20
C SER A 111 8.91 -0.47 8.62
N GLU A 112 9.98 -0.13 7.92
CA GLU A 112 10.78 1.08 8.14
C GLU A 112 10.59 2.11 7.00
N GLY A 113 11.02 3.34 7.23
CA GLY A 113 11.08 4.39 6.22
C GLY A 113 9.80 5.18 6.01
N MET A 114 8.69 4.85 6.69
CA MET A 114 7.45 5.65 6.65
C MET A 114 7.58 6.85 7.61
N VAL A 115 7.81 8.05 7.06
CA VAL A 115 8.10 9.26 7.86
C VAL A 115 6.82 9.97 8.28
N HIS A 116 5.96 10.29 7.32
CA HIS A 116 4.64 10.88 7.59
C HIS A 116 3.56 10.13 6.82
N VAL A 117 2.42 9.90 7.47
CA VAL A 117 1.22 9.37 6.85
C VAL A 117 0.07 10.28 7.25
N LEU A 118 -0.51 10.96 6.27
CA LEU A 118 -1.69 11.80 6.44
C LEU A 118 -2.89 11.06 5.91
N VAL A 119 -3.98 11.06 6.70
CA VAL A 119 -5.29 10.55 6.29
C VAL A 119 -6.24 11.72 6.34
N SER A 120 -6.82 12.08 5.19
CA SER A 120 -7.67 13.27 5.04
C SER A 120 -7.03 14.54 5.66
N GLY A 121 -5.73 14.72 5.46
CA GLY A 121 -4.95 15.86 5.97
C GLY A 121 -4.55 15.78 7.45
N THR A 122 -4.99 14.77 8.19
CA THR A 122 -4.61 14.58 9.60
C THR A 122 -3.45 13.60 9.72
N PRO A 123 -2.35 13.94 10.41
CA PRO A 123 -1.23 13.02 10.61
C PRO A 123 -1.63 11.80 11.43
N ALA A 124 -1.65 10.62 10.80
CA ALA A 124 -1.74 9.32 11.47
C ALA A 124 -0.36 8.82 11.90
N ILE A 125 0.67 9.13 11.11
CA ILE A 125 2.09 8.98 11.48
C ILE A 125 2.76 10.34 11.30
N ALA A 126 3.52 10.77 12.31
CA ALA A 126 4.38 11.94 12.26
C ALA A 126 5.76 11.59 12.82
N ASP A 127 6.81 11.95 12.10
CA ASP A 127 8.20 11.67 12.46
C ASP A 127 8.44 10.19 12.79
N GLY A 128 7.86 9.29 11.98
CA GLY A 128 7.94 7.84 12.14
C GLY A 128 7.15 7.27 13.31
N ARG A 129 6.33 8.08 14.01
CA ARG A 129 5.54 7.63 15.17
C ARG A 129 4.05 7.71 14.91
N PHE A 130 3.33 6.67 15.32
CA PHE A 130 1.87 6.67 15.29
C PHE A 130 1.33 7.72 16.27
N THR A 131 0.42 8.58 15.78
CA THR A 131 -0.12 9.72 16.55
C THR A 131 -1.35 9.37 17.37
N GLY A 132 -1.98 8.22 17.10
CA GLY A 132 -3.30 7.89 17.66
C GLY A 132 -4.49 8.44 16.86
N ALA A 133 -4.25 9.32 15.89
CA ALA A 133 -5.32 9.93 15.09
C ALA A 133 -6.03 8.90 14.20
N ARG A 134 -7.36 9.00 14.12
CA ARG A 134 -8.23 8.13 13.32
C ARG A 134 -9.13 8.95 12.40
N ALA A 135 -8.52 9.64 11.44
CA ALA A 135 -9.22 10.52 10.50
C ALA A 135 -9.81 9.79 9.27
N GLY A 136 -9.94 8.47 9.34
CA GLY A 136 -10.57 7.67 8.30
C GLY A 136 -12.06 7.97 8.17
N ARG A 137 -12.60 7.81 6.97
CA ARG A 137 -14.03 7.93 6.68
C ARG A 137 -14.51 6.69 5.93
N VAL A 138 -15.77 6.33 6.15
CA VAL A 138 -16.42 5.30 5.33
C VAL A 138 -16.51 5.81 3.90
N LEU A 139 -15.96 5.05 2.96
CA LEU A 139 -16.07 5.35 1.54
C LEU A 139 -17.33 4.68 1.00
N GLN A 140 -18.20 5.47 0.39
CA GLN A 140 -19.36 4.96 -0.34
C GLN A 140 -19.03 5.01 -1.82
N ARG A 141 -19.35 3.93 -2.54
CA ARG A 141 -19.17 3.89 -3.99
C ARG A 141 -20.02 5.00 -4.60
N GLN A 142 -19.37 5.98 -5.24
CA GLN A 142 -20.10 6.95 -6.03
C GLN A 142 -20.71 6.19 -7.22
N THR A 143 -22.03 6.23 -7.34
CA THR A 143 -22.69 5.72 -8.54
C THR A 143 -22.25 6.59 -9.70
N TRP A 144 -21.72 5.98 -10.77
CA TRP A 144 -21.60 6.67 -12.04
C TRP A 144 -22.93 7.34 -12.35
N PRO A 145 -22.96 8.62 -12.78
CA PRO A 145 -24.18 9.18 -13.33
C PRO A 145 -24.61 8.22 -14.42
N THR A 146 -25.79 7.61 -14.28
CA THR A 146 -26.43 6.96 -15.41
C THR A 146 -26.53 8.05 -16.46
N ALA A 147 -25.81 7.91 -17.57
CA ALA A 147 -26.03 8.75 -18.73
C ALA A 147 -27.53 8.69 -19.00
N ASN A 148 -28.20 9.84 -18.84
CA ASN A 148 -29.63 9.95 -19.13
C ASN A 148 -29.78 9.60 -20.63
N PRO A 149 -30.68 8.69 -21.01
CA PRO A 149 -30.85 8.28 -22.41
C PRO A 149 -31.18 9.45 -23.34
#